data_AF-A0A354TNN5-F1
#
_entry.id   AF-A0A354TNN5-F1
#
_cell.length_a   1.000
_cell.length_b   1.000
_cell.length_c   1.000
_cell.angle_alpha   90.00
_cell.angle_beta   90.00
_cell.angle_gamma   90.00
#
_symmetry.space_group_name_H-M   'P 1'
#
loop_
_entity.id
_entity.type
_entity.pdbx_description
1 polymer ?
#
loop_
_entity_poly.entity_id
_entity_poly.type
_entity_poly.pdbx_seq_one_letter_code
_entity_poly.pdbx_strand_id
1 'polypeptide(L)'
;SRAITGAPNLHKMMVDATSGKRTWPIKKFVRAKLDEQIARHAKYHDVDYALEPNIKTSPGGLRDIQTIAWVTKRHFGAESFKDLVELGFLKSSEEAMINKGQQFLWKLRYGLHYLEGRAEDRLLFDKQRELARLFGYEDDEKSLGVEKLMKQYYRAVANLRALNDVLLQHLYEAILRADEKVKILPLNNRFQINNGYIEAVDNEVFKRYPFALLEIFML
;
A
#
# COMPACT_ATOMS: atom_id res chain seq x y z
N SER A 1 -14.99 -7.88 -11.10
CA SER A 1 -15.74 -7.20 -12.19
C SER A 1 -17.13 -6.86 -11.65
N ARG A 2 -17.79 -5.82 -12.17
CA ARG A 2 -19.18 -5.50 -11.81
C ARG A 2 -20.02 -5.34 -13.07
N ALA A 3 -21.28 -5.73 -13.04
CA ALA A 3 -22.21 -5.45 -14.12
C ALA A 3 -22.54 -3.94 -14.15
N ILE A 4 -22.42 -3.31 -15.31
CA ILE A 4 -22.81 -1.91 -15.54
C ILE A 4 -24.05 -1.86 -16.43
N THR A 5 -24.06 -2.70 -17.47
CA THR A 5 -25.20 -2.95 -18.36
C THR A 5 -25.13 -4.39 -18.89
N GLY A 6 -26.22 -4.88 -19.48
CA GLY A 6 -26.32 -6.23 -20.02
C GLY A 6 -26.87 -7.26 -19.03
N ALA A 7 -26.93 -8.52 -19.47
CA ALA A 7 -27.62 -9.59 -18.75
C ALA A 7 -26.79 -10.12 -17.56
N PRO A 8 -27.33 -10.13 -16.32
CA PRO A 8 -26.58 -10.56 -15.12
C PRO A 8 -26.09 -12.02 -15.18
N ASN A 9 -26.83 -12.89 -15.87
CA ASN A 9 -26.44 -14.28 -16.06
C ASN A 9 -25.13 -14.42 -16.87
N LEU A 10 -24.92 -13.58 -17.89
CA LEU A 10 -23.68 -13.57 -18.67
C LEU A 10 -22.49 -13.10 -17.84
N HIS A 11 -22.70 -12.12 -16.95
CA HIS A 11 -21.66 -11.69 -16.00
C HIS A 11 -21.27 -12.84 -15.06
N LYS A 12 -22.26 -13.56 -14.51
CA LYS A 12 -22.02 -14.75 -13.68
C LYS A 12 -21.26 -15.83 -14.44
N MET A 13 -21.70 -16.17 -15.66
CA MET A 13 -21.02 -17.15 -16.52
C MET A 13 -19.56 -16.76 -16.80
N MET A 14 -19.29 -15.47 -17.05
CA MET A 14 -17.93 -14.98 -17.24
C MET A 14 -17.09 -15.11 -15.96
N VAL A 15 -17.64 -14.77 -14.80
CA VAL A 15 -16.94 -14.91 -13.51
C VAL A 15 -16.62 -16.39 -13.25
N ASP A 16 -17.58 -17.29 -13.43
CA ASP A 16 -17.41 -18.73 -13.22
C ASP A 16 -16.34 -19.31 -14.17
N ALA A 17 -16.36 -18.90 -15.44
CA ALA A 17 -15.37 -19.31 -16.45
C ALA A 17 -13.94 -18.80 -16.16
N THR A 18 -13.81 -17.67 -15.45
CA THR A 18 -12.52 -17.01 -15.20
C THR A 18 -11.97 -17.20 -13.79
N SER A 19 -12.75 -17.75 -12.86
CA SER A 19 -12.36 -17.91 -11.44
C SER A 19 -11.91 -19.34 -11.06
N GLY A 20 -12.06 -20.31 -11.97
CA GLY A 20 -11.82 -21.73 -11.70
C GLY A 20 -10.35 -22.18 -11.73
N LYS A 21 -10.13 -23.51 -11.77
CA LYS A 21 -8.82 -24.20 -11.69
C LYS A 21 -7.80 -23.84 -12.77
N ARG A 22 -8.21 -23.14 -13.84
CA ARG A 22 -7.31 -22.66 -14.91
C ARG A 22 -6.58 -21.36 -14.55
N THR A 23 -6.90 -20.77 -13.39
CA THR A 23 -6.22 -19.59 -12.85
C THR A 23 -4.90 -19.97 -12.18
N TRP A 24 -3.97 -19.01 -12.11
CA TRP A 24 -2.66 -19.23 -11.49
C TRP A 24 -2.82 -19.74 -10.05
N PRO A 25 -2.03 -20.76 -9.63
CA PRO A 25 -1.98 -21.18 -8.24
C PRO A 25 -1.70 -20.00 -7.32
N ILE A 26 -2.40 -19.93 -6.18
CA ILE A 26 -2.35 -18.73 -5.31
C ILE A 26 -0.91 -18.33 -4.94
N LYS A 27 -0.08 -19.28 -4.52
CA LYS A 27 1.32 -19.01 -4.15
C LYS A 27 2.14 -18.45 -5.32
N LYS A 28 1.93 -18.97 -6.54
CA LYS A 28 2.60 -18.45 -7.75
C LYS A 28 2.12 -17.03 -8.08
N PHE A 29 0.83 -16.77 -7.96
CA PHE A 29 0.27 -15.44 -8.19
C PHE A 29 0.81 -14.41 -7.20
N VAL A 30 0.80 -14.72 -5.90
CA VAL A 30 1.30 -13.81 -4.86
C VAL A 30 2.79 -13.55 -5.02
N ARG A 31 3.60 -14.60 -5.26
CA ARG A 31 5.04 -14.42 -5.55
C ARG A 31 5.26 -13.49 -6.75
N ALA A 32 4.56 -13.73 -7.86
CA ALA A 32 4.70 -12.88 -9.05
C ALA A 32 4.32 -11.41 -8.76
N LYS A 33 3.29 -11.16 -7.94
CA LYS A 33 2.88 -9.80 -7.57
C LYS A 33 3.88 -9.09 -6.66
N LEU A 34 4.52 -9.83 -5.75
CA LEU A 34 5.62 -9.32 -4.94
C LEU A 34 6.82 -8.96 -5.82
N ASP A 35 7.21 -9.86 -6.73
CA ASP A 35 8.35 -9.64 -7.63
C ASP A 35 8.10 -8.45 -8.57
N GLU A 36 6.88 -8.29 -9.09
CA GLU A 36 6.46 -7.11 -9.87
C GLU A 36 6.63 -5.80 -9.09
N GLN A 37 6.27 -5.79 -7.80
CA GLN A 37 6.42 -4.62 -6.95
C GLN A 37 7.89 -4.31 -6.66
N ILE A 38 8.69 -5.32 -6.30
CA ILE A 38 10.13 -5.18 -6.05
C ILE A 38 10.82 -4.61 -7.29
N ALA A 39 10.58 -5.20 -8.46
CA ALA A 39 11.16 -4.74 -9.72
C ALA A 39 10.72 -3.32 -10.09
N ARG A 40 9.48 -2.93 -9.75
CA ARG A 40 9.00 -1.56 -9.97
C ARG A 40 9.67 -0.58 -9.01
N HIS A 41 9.74 -0.89 -7.72
CA HIS A 41 10.38 -0.04 -6.70
C HIS A 41 11.87 0.14 -6.97
N ALA A 42 12.55 -0.88 -7.50
CA ALA A 42 13.97 -0.82 -7.87
C ALA A 42 14.30 0.23 -8.95
N LYS A 43 13.30 0.68 -9.72
CA LYS A 43 13.49 1.76 -10.71
C LYS A 43 13.56 3.16 -10.09
N TYR A 44 13.27 3.29 -8.79
CA TYR A 44 13.13 4.57 -8.08
C TYR A 44 14.30 4.86 -7.12
N HIS A 45 15.49 4.29 -7.38
CA HIS A 45 16.66 4.49 -6.53
C HIS A 45 17.43 5.81 -6.76
N ASP A 46 16.98 6.67 -7.68
CA ASP A 46 17.62 7.96 -7.97
C ASP A 46 16.95 9.13 -7.23
N VAL A 47 17.74 10.15 -6.86
CA VAL A 47 17.29 11.33 -6.11
C VAL A 47 16.24 12.13 -6.90
N ASP A 48 16.39 12.19 -8.23
CA ASP A 48 15.48 12.90 -9.12
C ASP A 48 14.05 12.34 -9.09
N TYR A 49 13.91 11.03 -8.85
CA TYR A 49 12.60 10.39 -8.71
C TYR A 49 11.89 10.73 -7.41
N ALA A 50 12.64 11.15 -6.37
CA ALA A 50 12.05 11.58 -5.12
C ALA A 50 11.33 12.92 -5.28
N LEU A 51 11.88 13.84 -6.09
CA LEU A 51 11.35 15.19 -6.27
C LEU A 51 10.25 15.29 -7.34
N GLU A 52 10.28 14.44 -8.37
CA GLU A 52 9.25 14.37 -9.42
C GLU A 52 8.62 12.96 -9.52
N PRO A 53 7.91 12.53 -8.46
CA PRO A 53 7.46 11.15 -8.32
C PRO A 53 6.30 10.82 -9.26
N ASN A 54 6.08 9.52 -9.51
CA ASN A 54 4.91 9.02 -10.22
C ASN A 54 3.84 8.57 -9.23
N ILE A 55 2.68 9.23 -9.23
CA ILE A 55 1.56 8.99 -8.31
C ILE A 55 1.07 7.54 -8.37
N LYS A 56 1.22 6.88 -9.52
CA LYS A 56 0.74 5.52 -9.75
C LYS A 56 1.80 4.49 -9.38
N THR A 57 3.03 4.65 -9.84
CA THR A 57 4.03 3.58 -9.84
C THR A 57 5.18 3.77 -8.86
N SER A 58 5.38 4.96 -8.29
CA SER A 58 6.35 5.14 -7.20
C SER A 58 5.97 4.33 -5.94
N PRO A 59 6.93 4.02 -5.06
CA PRO A 59 6.65 3.41 -3.77
C PRO A 59 5.61 4.21 -2.97
N GLY A 60 4.62 3.53 -2.39
CA GLY A 60 3.46 4.13 -1.73
C GLY A 60 2.42 4.73 -2.69
N GLY A 61 2.59 4.55 -4.01
CA GLY A 61 1.65 5.01 -5.03
C GLY A 61 0.42 4.09 -5.20
N LEU A 62 -0.47 4.47 -6.12
CA LEU A 62 -1.74 3.74 -6.35
C LEU A 62 -1.55 2.26 -6.72
N ARG A 63 -0.42 1.90 -7.33
CA ARG A 63 -0.14 0.51 -7.70
C ARG A 63 0.14 -0.38 -6.49
N ASP A 64 0.71 0.15 -5.40
CA ASP A 64 0.93 -0.61 -4.16
C ASP A 64 -0.43 -1.01 -3.56
N ILE A 65 -1.35 -0.06 -3.45
CA ILE A 65 -2.74 -0.27 -3.01
C ILE A 65 -3.45 -1.32 -3.88
N GLN A 66 -3.27 -1.24 -5.21
CA GLN A 66 -3.84 -2.21 -6.15
C GLN A 66 -3.26 -3.62 -5.96
N THR A 67 -1.95 -3.74 -5.70
CA THR A 67 -1.30 -5.02 -5.44
C THR A 67 -1.94 -5.71 -4.24
N ILE A 68 -2.12 -4.99 -3.12
CA ILE A 68 -2.82 -5.53 -1.94
C ILE A 68 -4.21 -6.00 -2.32
N ALA A 69 -5.02 -5.13 -2.94
CA ALA A 69 -6.39 -5.44 -3.31
C ALA A 69 -6.49 -6.67 -4.22
N TRP A 70 -5.55 -6.86 -5.15
CA TRP A 70 -5.52 -8.03 -6.02
C TRP A 70 -5.14 -9.31 -5.28
N VAL A 71 -4.12 -9.26 -4.41
CA VAL A 71 -3.69 -10.41 -3.61
C VAL A 71 -4.81 -10.85 -2.67
N THR A 72 -5.43 -9.90 -1.97
CA THR A 72 -6.49 -10.21 -1.01
C THR A 72 -7.78 -10.66 -1.68
N LYS A 73 -8.18 -10.03 -2.79
CA LYS A 73 -9.31 -10.52 -3.58
C LYS A 73 -9.07 -11.95 -4.08
N ARG A 74 -7.85 -12.25 -4.52
CA ARG A 74 -7.53 -13.58 -5.05
C ARG A 74 -7.47 -14.65 -3.96
N HIS A 75 -6.99 -14.32 -2.77
CA HIS A 75 -6.82 -15.29 -1.70
C HIS A 75 -8.06 -15.43 -0.80
N PHE A 76 -8.63 -14.30 -0.37
CA PHE A 76 -9.73 -14.25 0.59
C PHE A 76 -11.09 -13.93 -0.04
N GLY A 77 -11.13 -13.61 -1.34
CA GLY A 77 -12.36 -13.12 -1.96
C GLY A 77 -12.74 -11.69 -1.57
N ALA A 78 -11.85 -10.97 -0.86
CA ALA A 78 -12.10 -9.61 -0.41
C ALA A 78 -12.45 -8.67 -1.58
N GLU A 79 -13.51 -7.90 -1.42
CA GLU A 79 -13.97 -6.90 -2.37
C GLU A 79 -13.60 -5.48 -1.95
N SER A 80 -13.26 -5.29 -0.67
CA SER A 80 -12.89 -3.99 -0.10
C SER A 80 -11.79 -4.09 0.96
N PHE A 81 -11.19 -2.95 1.34
CA PHE A 81 -10.27 -2.89 2.48
C PHE A 81 -10.98 -3.09 3.82
N LYS A 82 -12.29 -2.84 3.90
CA LYS A 82 -13.09 -3.13 5.08
C LYS A 82 -13.11 -4.62 5.40
N ASP A 83 -13.16 -5.46 4.36
CA ASP A 83 -13.13 -6.93 4.53
C ASP A 83 -11.81 -7.38 5.19
N LEU A 84 -10.70 -6.64 4.98
CA LEU A 84 -9.42 -6.91 5.64
C LEU A 84 -9.45 -6.55 7.12
N VAL A 85 -10.28 -5.60 7.53
CA VAL A 85 -10.52 -5.31 8.95
C VAL A 85 -11.27 -6.48 9.59
N GLU A 86 -12.30 -6.99 8.91
CA GLU A 86 -13.09 -8.14 9.39
C GLU A 86 -12.25 -9.43 9.47
N LEU A 87 -11.27 -9.58 8.57
CA LEU A 87 -10.30 -10.69 8.59
C LEU A 87 -9.12 -10.47 9.57
N GLY A 88 -9.05 -9.33 10.27
CA GLY A 88 -8.00 -9.02 11.24
C GLY A 88 -6.64 -8.63 10.64
N PHE A 89 -6.56 -8.38 9.33
CA PHE A 89 -5.35 -7.89 8.66
C PHE A 89 -5.13 -6.38 8.84
N LEU A 90 -6.21 -5.64 9.12
CA LEU A 90 -6.18 -4.19 9.31
C LEU A 90 -6.96 -3.79 10.56
N LYS A 91 -6.54 -2.69 11.18
CA LYS A 91 -7.36 -1.91 12.11
C LYS A 91 -8.23 -0.95 11.31
N SER A 92 -9.39 -0.56 11.84
CA SER A 92 -10.26 0.44 11.21
C SER A 92 -9.54 1.78 10.96
N SER A 93 -8.59 2.15 11.82
CA SER A 93 -7.76 3.35 11.62
C SER A 93 -6.82 3.24 10.42
N GLU A 94 -6.31 2.04 10.13
CA GLU A 94 -5.41 1.77 9.02
C GLU A 94 -6.19 1.74 7.70
N GLU A 95 -7.38 1.14 7.69
CA GLU A 95 -8.31 1.18 6.56
C GLU A 95 -8.69 2.63 6.19
N ALA A 96 -9.05 3.45 7.19
CA ALA A 96 -9.31 4.87 6.99
C ALA A 96 -8.10 5.62 6.42
N MET A 97 -6.88 5.26 6.85
CA MET A 97 -5.64 5.86 6.34
C MET A 97 -5.38 5.49 4.88
N ILE A 98 -5.61 4.22 4.49
CA ILE A 98 -5.51 3.78 3.08
C ILE A 98 -6.51 4.55 2.23
N ASN A 99 -7.78 4.60 2.64
CA ASN A 99 -8.84 5.27 1.90
C ASN A 99 -8.53 6.76 1.70
N LYS A 100 -8.11 7.46 2.76
CA LYS A 100 -7.73 8.87 2.69
C LYS A 100 -6.53 9.11 1.77
N GLY A 101 -5.50 8.27 1.89
CA GLY A 101 -4.32 8.34 1.02
C GLY A 101 -4.69 8.10 -0.45
N GLN A 102 -5.49 7.07 -0.73
CA GLN A 102 -5.96 6.72 -2.06
C GLN A 102 -6.79 7.85 -2.70
N GLN A 103 -7.74 8.41 -1.96
CA GLN A 103 -8.55 9.54 -2.44
C GLN A 103 -7.67 10.75 -2.76
N PHE A 104 -6.67 11.03 -1.93
CA PHE A 104 -5.73 12.12 -2.19
C PHE A 104 -4.88 11.89 -3.45
N LEU A 105 -4.33 10.68 -3.63
CA LEU A 105 -3.59 10.32 -4.85
C LEU A 105 -4.48 10.36 -6.10
N TRP A 106 -5.74 9.95 -6.00
CA TRP A 106 -6.71 10.10 -7.08
C TRP A 106 -7.00 11.55 -7.42
N LYS A 107 -7.16 12.42 -6.41
CA LYS A 107 -7.35 13.86 -6.63
C LYS A 107 -6.16 14.45 -7.39
N LEU A 108 -4.94 14.15 -6.97
CA LEU A 108 -3.73 14.59 -7.66
C LEU A 108 -3.67 14.09 -9.11
N ARG A 109 -3.93 12.80 -9.32
CA ARG A 109 -3.92 12.18 -10.65
C ARG A 109 -4.96 12.79 -11.58
N TYR A 110 -6.18 13.03 -11.08
CA TYR A 110 -7.21 13.73 -11.82
C TYR A 110 -6.75 15.15 -12.21
N GLY A 111 -6.18 15.89 -11.27
CA GLY A 111 -5.64 17.23 -11.54
C GLY A 111 -4.55 17.21 -12.60
N LEU A 112 -3.63 16.24 -12.57
CA LEU A 112 -2.61 16.08 -13.62
C LEU A 112 -3.24 15.86 -14.99
N HIS A 113 -4.20 14.93 -15.08
CA HIS A 113 -4.85 14.61 -16.34
C HIS A 113 -5.66 15.79 -16.88
N TYR A 114 -6.26 16.56 -15.98
CA TYR A 114 -6.98 17.78 -16.30
C TYR A 114 -6.04 18.87 -16.85
N LEU A 115 -4.90 19.12 -16.21
CA LEU A 115 -3.93 20.13 -16.63
C LEU A 115 -3.21 19.75 -17.93
N GLU A 116 -2.90 18.47 -18.13
CA GLU A 116 -2.18 17.97 -19.29
C GLU A 116 -3.07 17.66 -20.50
N GLY A 117 -4.39 17.49 -20.28
CA GLY A 117 -5.32 17.04 -21.32
C GLY A 117 -5.06 15.61 -21.81
N ARG A 118 -4.20 14.84 -21.13
CA ARG A 118 -3.82 13.46 -21.45
C ARG A 118 -3.53 12.68 -20.18
N ALA A 119 -3.33 11.37 -20.33
CA ALA A 119 -2.83 10.56 -19.23
C ALA A 119 -1.38 11.00 -18.87
N GLU A 120 -1.22 11.55 -17.68
CA GLU A 120 0.05 11.89 -17.06
C GLU A 120 0.01 11.52 -15.58
N ASP A 121 0.97 10.75 -15.12
CA ASP A 121 1.00 10.25 -13.75
C ASP A 121 2.22 10.78 -12.97
N ARG A 122 3.13 11.52 -13.64
CA ARG A 122 4.32 12.13 -13.03
C ARG A 122 4.01 13.53 -12.52
N LEU A 123 4.41 13.77 -11.28
CA LEU A 123 4.23 15.03 -10.58
C LEU A 123 5.45 15.94 -10.84
N LEU A 124 5.58 16.45 -12.07
CA LEU A 124 6.67 17.36 -12.47
C LEU A 124 6.62 18.69 -11.69
N PHE A 125 7.75 19.37 -11.53
CA PHE A 125 7.83 20.59 -10.69
C PHE A 125 6.86 21.71 -11.10
N ASP A 126 6.69 21.93 -12.40
CA ASP A 126 5.71 22.91 -12.92
C ASP A 126 4.28 22.48 -12.56
N LYS A 127 3.96 21.20 -12.78
CA LYS A 127 2.64 20.62 -12.43
C LYS A 127 2.36 20.67 -10.94
N GLN A 128 3.36 20.48 -10.08
CA GLN A 128 3.21 20.62 -8.63
C GLN A 128 2.68 22.02 -8.26
N ARG A 129 3.21 23.08 -8.87
CA ARG A 129 2.78 24.47 -8.64
C ARG A 129 1.39 24.75 -9.21
N GLU A 130 1.09 24.22 -10.40
CA GLU A 130 -0.25 24.34 -11.01
C GLU A 130 -1.32 23.63 -10.18
N LEU A 131 -1.04 22.41 -9.70
CA LEU A 131 -1.93 21.65 -8.83
C LEU A 131 -2.15 22.31 -7.49
N ALA A 132 -1.10 22.89 -6.90
CA ALA A 132 -1.23 23.62 -5.64
C ALA A 132 -2.26 24.76 -5.78
N ARG A 133 -2.14 25.56 -6.84
CA ARG A 133 -3.09 26.63 -7.16
C ARG A 133 -4.50 26.08 -7.45
N LEU A 134 -4.60 25.04 -8.29
CA LEU A 134 -5.88 24.41 -8.65
C LEU A 134 -6.62 23.86 -7.43
N PHE A 135 -5.90 23.35 -6.44
CA PHE A 135 -6.47 22.79 -5.23
C PHE A 135 -6.63 23.79 -4.08
N GLY A 136 -6.34 25.07 -4.31
CA GLY A 136 -6.52 26.15 -3.33
C GLY A 136 -5.47 26.16 -2.22
N TYR A 137 -4.27 25.62 -2.46
CA TYR A 137 -3.15 25.84 -1.54
C TYR A 137 -2.59 27.24 -1.75
N GLU A 138 -2.61 28.04 -0.69
CA GLU A 138 -2.14 29.42 -0.68
C GLU A 138 -0.75 29.53 -0.04
N ASP A 139 0.02 30.50 -0.51
CA ASP A 139 1.28 30.89 0.12
C ASP A 139 1.00 31.58 1.47
N ASP A 140 1.89 31.40 2.44
CA ASP A 140 1.91 32.22 3.67
C ASP A 140 3.34 32.68 3.98
N GLU A 141 3.50 33.44 5.07
CA GLU A 141 4.81 33.96 5.50
C GLU A 141 5.87 32.87 5.73
N LYS A 142 5.47 31.61 5.94
CA LYS A 142 6.35 30.50 6.34
C LYS A 142 6.59 29.49 5.23
N SER A 143 5.71 29.39 4.24
CA SER A 143 5.74 28.32 3.24
C SER A 143 4.91 28.60 2.00
N LEU A 144 5.36 28.07 0.86
CA LEU A 144 4.64 28.15 -0.40
C LEU A 144 3.49 27.12 -0.45
N GLY A 145 2.42 27.42 -1.19
CA GLY A 145 1.30 26.52 -1.42
C GLY A 145 1.74 25.17 -2.03
N VAL A 146 2.75 25.20 -2.90
CA VAL A 146 3.36 23.98 -3.46
C VAL A 146 4.06 23.15 -2.40
N GLU A 147 4.75 23.76 -1.43
CA GLU A 147 5.41 23.04 -0.34
C GLU A 147 4.38 22.39 0.59
N LYS A 148 3.26 23.07 0.85
CA LYS A 148 2.15 22.51 1.63
C LYS A 148 1.54 21.29 0.94
N LEU A 149 1.30 21.39 -0.38
CA LEU A 149 0.83 20.26 -1.18
C LEU A 149 1.81 19.09 -1.13
N MET A 150 3.10 19.36 -1.39
CA MET A 150 4.13 18.33 -1.41
C MET A 150 4.36 17.70 -0.03
N LYS A 151 4.27 18.48 1.05
CA LYS A 151 4.31 17.96 2.43
C LYS A 151 3.15 16.99 2.70
N GLN A 152 1.94 17.32 2.24
CA GLN A 152 0.81 16.40 2.35
C GLN A 152 1.02 15.13 1.51
N TYR A 153 1.56 15.28 0.30
CA TYR A 153 1.92 14.15 -0.56
C TYR A 153 2.92 13.20 0.09
N TYR A 154 4.07 13.69 0.56
CA TYR A 154 5.09 12.84 1.17
C TYR A 154 4.57 12.14 2.43
N ARG A 155 3.76 12.81 3.25
CA ARG A 155 3.10 12.19 4.41
C ARG A 155 2.13 11.08 4.00
N ALA A 156 1.30 11.33 2.99
CA ALA A 156 0.36 10.32 2.49
C ALA A 156 1.10 9.10 1.93
N VAL A 157 2.11 9.31 1.10
CA VAL A 157 2.90 8.23 0.48
C VAL A 157 3.72 7.45 1.51
N ALA A 158 4.35 8.12 2.48
CA ALA A 158 5.08 7.45 3.56
C ALA A 158 4.16 6.53 4.38
N ASN A 159 2.97 7.02 4.73
CA ASN A 159 1.97 6.23 5.44
C ASN A 159 1.46 5.04 4.62
N LEU A 160 1.15 5.26 3.33
CA LEU A 160 0.72 4.19 2.42
C LEU A 160 1.80 3.14 2.22
N ARG A 161 3.07 3.56 2.10
CA ARG A 161 4.21 2.66 1.98
C ARG A 161 4.35 1.80 3.23
N ALA A 162 4.32 2.40 4.42
CA ALA A 162 4.43 1.68 5.69
C ALA A 162 3.32 0.62 5.82
N LEU A 163 2.06 0.97 5.51
CA LEU A 163 0.97 0.00 5.54
C LEU A 163 1.12 -1.09 4.48
N ASN A 164 1.56 -0.75 3.27
CA ASN A 164 1.80 -1.72 2.21
C ASN A 164 2.87 -2.74 2.62
N ASP A 165 3.97 -2.28 3.24
CA ASP A 165 5.05 -3.15 3.70
C ASP A 165 4.55 -4.13 4.78
N VAL A 166 3.82 -3.64 5.80
CA VAL A 166 3.23 -4.48 6.86
C VAL A 166 2.21 -5.48 6.28
N LEU A 167 1.31 -5.02 5.41
CA LEU A 167 0.29 -5.88 4.81
C LEU A 167 0.90 -6.96 3.92
N LEU A 168 1.90 -6.63 3.10
CA LEU A 168 2.57 -7.62 2.28
C LEU A 168 3.33 -8.63 3.11
N GLN A 169 3.94 -8.23 4.24
CA GLN A 169 4.54 -9.17 5.17
C GLN A 169 3.49 -10.13 5.73
N HIS A 170 2.36 -9.62 6.23
CA HIS A 170 1.28 -10.47 6.76
C HIS A 170 0.75 -11.43 5.68
N LEU A 171 0.56 -10.95 4.44
CA LEU A 171 0.12 -11.77 3.31
C LEU A 171 1.18 -12.79 2.89
N TYR A 172 2.46 -12.45 2.97
CA TYR A 172 3.56 -13.37 2.71
C TYR A 172 3.54 -14.54 3.70
N GLU A 173 3.40 -14.24 4.99
CA GLU A 173 3.32 -15.23 6.05
C GLU A 173 2.06 -16.09 5.92
N ALA A 174 0.89 -15.47 5.76
CA ALA A 174 -0.39 -16.17 5.67
C ALA A 174 -0.55 -17.05 4.41
N ILE A 175 0.13 -16.71 3.31
CA ILE A 175 -0.09 -17.38 2.01
C ILE A 175 1.12 -18.22 1.61
N LEU A 176 2.31 -17.64 1.58
CA LEU A 176 3.50 -18.32 1.05
C LEU A 176 4.10 -19.27 2.08
N ARG A 177 4.09 -18.86 3.36
CA ARG A 177 4.63 -19.64 4.48
C ARG A 177 3.60 -20.45 5.27
N ALA A 178 2.35 -20.53 4.78
CA ALA A 178 1.25 -21.20 5.48
C ALA A 178 1.56 -22.64 5.94
N ASP A 179 2.40 -23.36 5.18
CA ASP A 179 2.76 -24.77 5.46
C ASP A 179 4.11 -24.91 6.19
N GLU A 180 4.81 -23.82 6.48
CA GLU A 180 6.10 -23.84 7.15
C GLU A 180 5.91 -23.95 8.66
N LYS A 181 6.73 -24.79 9.31
CA LYS A 181 6.80 -24.80 10.78
C LYS A 181 7.40 -23.46 11.25
N VAL A 182 6.67 -22.78 12.14
CA VAL A 182 7.11 -21.54 12.77
C VAL A 182 8.44 -21.79 13.49
N LYS A 183 9.45 -20.98 13.18
CA LYS A 183 10.75 -20.98 13.87
C LYS A 183 10.81 -19.78 14.81
N ILE A 184 10.78 -20.05 16.10
CA ILE A 184 10.90 -19.03 17.16
C ILE A 184 12.28 -19.15 17.78
N LEU A 185 13.04 -18.05 17.79
CA LEU A 185 14.30 -17.92 18.50
C LEU A 185 14.19 -16.79 19.52
N PRO A 186 14.20 -17.07 20.83
CA PRO A 186 14.15 -16.01 21.84
C PRO A 186 15.43 -15.16 21.78
N LEU A 187 15.27 -13.82 21.81
CA LEU A 187 16.39 -12.88 21.90
C LEU A 187 16.59 -12.44 23.35
N ASN A 188 15.51 -12.01 24.00
CA ASN A 188 15.51 -11.65 25.41
C ASN A 188 14.07 -11.75 25.97
N ASN A 189 13.84 -11.25 27.18
CA ASN A 189 12.53 -11.30 27.85
C ASN A 189 11.44 -10.43 27.18
N ARG A 190 11.79 -9.62 26.18
CA ARG A 190 10.90 -8.68 25.49
C ARG A 190 10.75 -8.99 24.01
N PHE A 191 11.75 -9.61 23.38
CA PHE A 191 11.80 -9.85 21.95
C PHE A 191 12.17 -11.29 21.61
N GLN A 192 11.60 -11.75 20.49
CA GLN A 192 11.95 -13.00 19.85
C GLN A 192 12.03 -12.81 18.34
N ILE A 193 12.79 -13.65 17.67
CA ILE A 193 12.74 -13.78 16.21
C ILE A 193 11.69 -14.82 15.87
N ASN A 194 10.65 -14.39 15.18
CA ASN A 194 9.67 -15.27 14.57
C ASN A 194 9.91 -15.27 13.06
N ASN A 195 10.33 -16.41 12.53
CA ASN A 195 10.43 -16.61 11.09
C ASN A 195 11.36 -15.59 10.38
N GLY A 196 12.33 -15.02 11.09
CA GLY A 196 13.29 -14.03 10.59
C GLY A 196 12.91 -12.57 10.88
N TYR A 197 11.74 -12.32 11.46
CA TYR A 197 11.31 -11.00 11.92
C TYR A 197 11.43 -10.88 13.43
N ILE A 198 11.90 -9.73 13.92
CA ILE A 198 11.88 -9.43 15.35
C ILE A 198 10.46 -9.04 15.72
N GLU A 199 9.88 -9.72 16.71
CA GLU A 199 8.58 -9.40 17.28
C GLU A 199 8.69 -9.27 18.81
N ALA A 200 7.78 -8.48 19.39
CA ALA A 200 7.61 -8.45 20.83
C ALA A 200 6.99 -9.76 21.31
N VAL A 201 7.41 -10.26 22.48
CA VAL A 201 6.88 -11.51 23.05
C VAL A 201 5.40 -11.41 23.45
N ASP A 202 4.89 -10.20 23.69
CA ASP A 202 3.48 -9.91 23.94
C ASP A 202 3.09 -8.47 23.56
N ASN A 203 1.77 -8.20 23.50
CA ASN A 203 1.20 -6.90 23.11
C ASN A 203 1.39 -5.77 24.14
N GLU A 204 1.83 -6.09 25.35
CA GLU A 204 1.99 -5.14 26.46
C GLU A 204 3.46 -4.71 26.65
N VAL A 205 4.42 -5.32 25.95
CA VAL A 205 5.85 -4.99 26.04
C VAL A 205 6.09 -3.49 25.90
N PHE A 206 5.55 -2.84 24.88
CA PHE A 206 5.77 -1.40 24.66
C PHE A 206 4.99 -0.49 25.62
N LYS A 207 3.92 -0.98 26.24
CA LYS A 207 3.20 -0.24 27.29
C LYS A 207 3.96 -0.29 28.61
N ARG A 208 4.52 -1.46 28.95
CA ARG A 208 5.32 -1.67 30.17
C ARG A 208 6.72 -1.09 30.04
N TYR A 209 7.32 -1.19 28.86
CA TYR A 209 8.68 -0.78 28.55
C TYR A 209 8.72 0.09 27.29
N PRO A 210 8.31 1.37 27.36
CA PRO A 210 8.33 2.25 26.19
C PRO A 210 9.72 2.41 25.54
N PHE A 211 10.79 2.31 26.34
CA PHE A 211 12.17 2.35 25.85
C PHE A 211 12.53 1.16 24.94
N ALA A 212 11.74 0.07 24.96
CA ALA A 212 11.95 -1.09 24.11
C ALA A 212 11.84 -0.72 22.61
N LEU A 213 11.13 0.36 22.28
CA LEU A 213 11.10 0.92 20.92
C LEU A 213 12.48 1.33 20.40
N LEU A 214 13.39 1.74 21.29
CA LEU A 214 14.76 2.08 20.93
C LEU A 214 15.69 0.87 21.11
N GLU A 215 15.42 0.03 22.11
CA GLU A 215 16.19 -1.18 22.39
C GLU A 215 16.28 -2.10 21.17
N ILE A 216 15.21 -2.23 20.38
CA ILE A 216 15.15 -3.11 19.22
C ILE A 216 16.29 -2.86 18.20
N PHE A 217 16.84 -1.65 18.14
CA PHE A 217 17.93 -1.28 17.24
C PHE A 217 19.32 -1.70 17.75
N MET A 218 19.41 -2.21 18.98
CA MET A 218 20.64 -2.61 19.67
C MET A 218 20.73 -4.13 19.92
N LEU A 219 19.79 -4.92 19.39
CA LEU A 219 19.69 -6.38 19.56
C LEU A 219 20.51 -7.17 18.54
#